data_AF-A0A151XD38-F1
#
_entry.id   AF-A0A151XD38-F1
#
_cell.length_a   1.000
_cell.length_b   1.000
_cell.length_c   1.000
_cell.angle_alpha   90.00
_cell.angle_beta   90.00
_cell.angle_gamma   90.00
#
_symmetry.space_group_name_H-M   'P 1'
#
loop_
_entity.id
_entity.type
_entity.pdbx_description
1 polymer ?
#
loop_
_entity_poly.entity_id
_entity_poly.type
_entity_poly.pdbx_seq_one_letter_code
_entity_poly.pdbx_strand_id
1 'polypeptide(L)'
;MTKFAVVAIILLASTASQSQRIIRETPTRSADENTTVIGDILQKISSGNSNAKDDAKLVEIIKQEIVRTAEEIKTPTGSIEAAAKKAQKLVSELTSAYTNAIYKSKSPEDGRENFTRFQNTVQTIVEFIKNGQFLA
;
A
#
# COMPACT_ATOMS: atom_id res chain seq x y z
N MET A 1 28.70 16.00 26.67
CA MET A 1 27.21 15.89 26.65
C MET A 1 26.85 14.74 25.75
N THR A 2 26.46 13.60 26.33
CA THR A 2 25.97 12.45 25.58
C THR A 2 24.90 11.80 26.43
N LYS A 3 23.63 12.06 26.10
CA LYS A 3 22.47 11.44 26.77
C LYS A 3 22.01 10.29 25.89
N PHE A 4 22.30 9.06 26.32
CA PHE A 4 21.75 7.85 25.71
C PHE A 4 20.29 7.72 26.15
N ALA A 5 19.37 7.88 25.21
CA ALA A 5 17.95 7.65 25.44
C ALA A 5 17.70 6.14 25.50
N VAL A 6 17.28 5.68 26.67
CA VAL A 6 16.84 4.31 26.95
C VAL A 6 15.45 4.12 26.34
N VAL A 7 15.31 3.14 25.43
CA VAL A 7 14.01 2.73 24.89
C VAL A 7 13.39 1.71 25.83
N ALA A 8 12.28 2.08 26.48
CA ALA A 8 11.50 1.17 27.30
C ALA A 8 10.56 0.32 26.40
N ILE A 9 10.71 -1.00 26.46
CA ILE A 9 9.81 -1.95 25.81
C ILE A 9 8.68 -2.26 26.80
N ILE A 10 7.45 -1.88 26.46
CA ILE A 10 6.25 -2.24 27.24
C ILE A 10 5.74 -3.58 26.70
N LEU A 11 5.93 -4.65 27.48
CA LEU A 11 5.20 -5.91 27.32
C LEU A 11 3.79 -5.75 27.89
N LEU A 12 2.76 -5.81 27.04
CA LEU A 12 1.39 -6.01 27.46
C LEU A 12 0.98 -7.44 27.12
N ALA A 13 1.09 -8.32 28.12
CA ALA A 13 0.33 -9.55 28.17
C ALA A 13 -1.11 -9.21 28.58
N SER A 14 -2.10 -9.65 27.81
CA SER A 14 -3.49 -9.70 28.25
C SER A 14 -4.18 -10.87 27.57
N THR A 15 -4.57 -11.82 28.42
CA THR A 15 -5.36 -13.00 28.09
C THR A 15 -6.85 -12.66 27.96
N ALA A 16 -7.56 -13.55 27.24
CA ALA A 16 -9.01 -13.73 27.17
C ALA A 16 -9.83 -12.75 26.30
N SER A 17 -10.45 -13.26 25.24
CA SER A 17 -11.82 -13.83 25.33
C SER A 17 -12.32 -14.21 23.94
N GLN A 18 -12.62 -15.50 23.74
CA GLN A 18 -13.25 -16.05 22.54
C GLN A 18 -14.68 -15.49 22.43
N SER A 19 -14.87 -14.39 21.70
CA SER A 19 -16.19 -14.03 21.18
C SER A 19 -16.40 -14.71 19.84
N GLN A 20 -17.22 -15.77 19.84
CA GLN A 20 -17.81 -16.35 18.64
C GLN A 20 -18.60 -15.27 17.91
N ARG A 21 -17.96 -14.62 16.92
CA ARG A 21 -18.65 -13.75 15.98
C ARG A 21 -19.29 -14.62 14.92
N ILE A 22 -20.61 -14.49 14.82
CA ILE A 22 -21.43 -14.95 13.70
C ILE A 22 -20.74 -14.51 12.41
N ILE A 23 -20.26 -15.49 11.63
CA ILE A 23 -19.67 -15.30 10.30
C ILE A 23 -20.81 -14.88 9.39
N ARG A 24 -20.96 -13.57 9.21
CA ARG A 24 -21.67 -13.03 8.06
C ARG A 24 -20.65 -13.02 6.93
N GLU A 25 -20.85 -13.86 5.93
CA GLU A 25 -20.04 -13.94 4.73
C GLU A 25 -20.12 -12.61 3.97
N THR A 26 -19.23 -11.68 4.31
CA THR A 26 -18.82 -10.61 3.39
C THR A 26 -17.94 -11.26 2.33
N PRO A 27 -18.04 -10.89 1.03
CA PRO A 27 -17.34 -11.63 -0.03
C PRO A 27 -15.83 -11.50 0.14
N THR A 28 -15.18 -12.52 0.69
CA THR A 28 -13.72 -12.64 0.81
C THR A 28 -13.03 -12.67 -0.57
N ARG A 29 -13.81 -12.82 -1.64
CA ARG A 29 -13.34 -13.01 -3.01
C ARG A 29 -12.60 -11.80 -3.59
N SER A 30 -13.03 -10.57 -3.31
CA SER A 30 -12.42 -9.36 -3.92
C SER A 30 -11.10 -8.96 -3.27
N ALA A 31 -10.90 -9.27 -1.98
CA ALA A 31 -9.70 -8.92 -1.23
C ALA A 31 -8.45 -9.65 -1.75
N ASP A 32 -8.63 -10.94 -2.05
CA ASP A 32 -7.57 -11.81 -2.55
C ASP A 32 -7.24 -11.46 -4.01
N GLU A 33 -8.26 -11.20 -4.83
CA GLU A 33 -8.11 -10.78 -6.23
C GLU A 33 -7.31 -9.47 -6.37
N ASN A 34 -7.65 -8.42 -5.60
CA ASN A 34 -6.92 -7.15 -5.65
C ASN A 34 -5.47 -7.30 -5.18
N THR A 35 -5.23 -8.10 -4.13
CA THR A 35 -3.88 -8.34 -3.61
C THR A 35 -3.02 -9.07 -4.65
N THR A 36 -3.57 -10.09 -5.32
CA THR A 36 -2.89 -10.79 -6.40
C THR A 36 -2.57 -9.86 -7.56
N VAL A 37 -3.54 -9.06 -8.03
CA VAL A 37 -3.33 -8.17 -9.17
C VAL A 37 -2.30 -7.07 -8.86
N ILE A 38 -2.29 -6.52 -7.64
CA ILE A 38 -1.24 -5.60 -7.19
C ILE A 38 0.11 -6.29 -7.27
N GLY A 39 0.24 -7.50 -6.72
CA GLY A 39 1.47 -8.29 -6.76
C GLY A 39 1.99 -8.53 -8.18
N ASP A 40 1.10 -8.93 -9.09
CA ASP A 40 1.43 -9.18 -10.49
C ASP A 40 1.95 -7.92 -11.20
N ILE A 41 1.30 -6.77 -10.98
CA ILE A 41 1.73 -5.51 -11.58
C ILE A 41 3.08 -5.06 -11.00
N LEU A 42 3.26 -5.17 -9.67
CA LEU A 42 4.53 -4.85 -9.03
C LEU A 42 5.67 -5.74 -9.53
N GLN A 43 5.40 -7.02 -9.79
CA GLN A 43 6.37 -7.93 -10.40
C GLN A 43 6.71 -7.52 -11.84
N LYS A 44 5.72 -7.11 -12.64
CA LYS A 44 5.95 -6.55 -13.98
C LYS A 44 6.81 -5.29 -13.94
N ILE A 45 6.55 -4.38 -12.99
CA ILE A 45 7.36 -3.18 -12.77
C ILE A 45 8.80 -3.58 -12.42
N SER A 46 8.99 -4.43 -11.41
CA SER A 46 10.30 -4.90 -10.93
C SER A 46 11.14 -5.65 -11.99
N SER A 47 10.48 -6.22 -13.01
CA SER A 47 11.13 -6.87 -14.14
C SER A 47 11.40 -5.94 -15.33
N GLY A 48 10.96 -4.68 -15.28
CA GLY A 48 11.09 -3.70 -16.36
C GLY A 48 10.14 -3.93 -17.54
N ASN A 49 9.14 -4.81 -17.38
CA ASN A 49 8.19 -5.18 -18.45
C ASN A 49 6.84 -4.47 -18.33
N SER A 50 6.73 -3.48 -17.44
CA SER A 50 5.51 -2.70 -17.23
C SER A 50 5.44 -1.48 -18.14
N ASN A 51 4.23 -0.98 -18.37
CA ASN A 51 3.98 0.27 -19.08
C ASN A 51 3.02 1.20 -18.31
N ALA A 52 2.79 2.40 -18.84
CA ALA A 52 1.94 3.41 -18.21
C ALA A 52 0.49 2.96 -17.92
N LYS A 53 -0.05 1.98 -18.67
CA LYS A 53 -1.39 1.42 -18.38
C LYS A 53 -1.38 0.54 -17.14
N ASP A 54 -0.28 -0.19 -16.92
CA ASP A 54 -0.09 -0.96 -15.69
C ASP A 54 -0.04 -0.02 -14.47
N ASP A 55 0.61 1.14 -14.59
CA ASP A 55 0.67 2.15 -13.54
C ASP A 55 -0.70 2.72 -13.21
N ALA A 56 -1.47 3.11 -14.24
CA ALA A 56 -2.82 3.64 -14.05
C ALA A 56 -3.74 2.61 -13.37
N LYS A 57 -3.67 1.34 -13.80
CA LYS A 57 -4.41 0.24 -13.19
C LYS A 57 -3.97 0.00 -11.74
N LEU A 58 -2.66 0.07 -11.46
CA LEU A 58 -2.14 -0.10 -10.12
C LEU A 58 -2.67 1.00 -9.18
N VAL A 59 -2.66 2.25 -9.63
CA VAL A 59 -3.23 3.38 -8.87
C VAL A 59 -4.69 3.13 -8.53
N GLU A 60 -5.50 2.69 -9.50
CA GLU A 60 -6.92 2.42 -9.29
C GLU A 60 -7.14 1.35 -8.21
N ILE A 61 -6.46 0.23 -8.31
CA ILE A 61 -6.62 -0.89 -7.37
C ILE A 61 -6.09 -0.52 -5.99
N ILE A 62 -4.97 0.22 -5.90
CA ILE A 62 -4.46 0.75 -4.63
C ILE A 62 -5.49 1.65 -3.95
N LYS A 63 -6.16 2.54 -4.70
CA LYS A 63 -7.21 3.40 -4.14
C LYS A 63 -8.38 2.59 -3.58
N GLN A 64 -8.88 1.63 -4.36
CA GLN A 64 -9.95 0.73 -3.92
C GLN A 64 -9.56 -0.02 -2.64
N GLU A 65 -8.34 -0.51 -2.58
CA GLU A 65 -7.82 -1.27 -1.46
C GLU A 65 -7.67 -0.42 -0.18
N ILE A 66 -7.27 0.85 -0.33
CA ILE A 66 -7.19 1.81 0.79
C ILE A 66 -8.61 2.12 1.31
N VAL A 67 -9.57 2.40 0.42
CA VAL A 67 -10.98 2.66 0.80
C VAL A 67 -11.57 1.47 1.52
N ARG A 68 -11.44 0.27 0.94
CA ARG A 68 -11.91 -0.98 1.55
C ARG A 68 -11.34 -1.18 2.95
N THR A 69 -10.03 -0.95 3.11
CA THR A 69 -9.37 -1.08 4.41
C THR A 69 -9.94 -0.07 5.43
N ALA A 70 -10.28 1.15 5.00
CA ALA A 70 -10.92 2.14 5.86
C ALA A 70 -12.33 1.69 6.28
N GLU A 71 -13.14 1.22 5.33
CA GLU A 71 -14.53 0.79 5.53
C GLU A 71 -14.67 -0.43 6.46
N GLU A 72 -13.68 -1.31 6.50
CA GLU A 72 -13.66 -2.48 7.40
C GLU A 72 -13.59 -2.08 8.88
N ILE A 73 -13.15 -0.85 9.20
CA ILE A 73 -13.01 -0.36 10.58
C ILE A 73 -14.20 0.53 10.95
N LYS A 74 -14.87 0.20 12.06
CA LYS A 74 -16.12 0.87 12.46
C LYS A 74 -15.94 2.20 13.20
N THR A 75 -14.71 2.67 13.37
CA THR A 75 -14.40 3.94 14.05
C THR A 75 -13.68 4.88 13.10
N PRO A 76 -14.03 6.18 13.06
CA PRO A 76 -13.39 7.14 12.15
C PRO A 76 -11.86 7.18 12.30
N THR A 77 -11.35 7.26 13.53
CA THR A 77 -9.90 7.28 13.81
C THR A 77 -9.22 5.99 13.37
N GLY A 78 -9.83 4.83 13.66
CA GLY A 78 -9.27 3.54 13.27
C GLY A 78 -9.27 3.32 11.76
N SER A 79 -10.28 3.83 11.06
CA SER A 79 -10.39 3.78 9.59
C SER A 79 -9.24 4.54 8.93
N ILE A 80 -8.99 5.76 9.40
CA ILE A 80 -7.90 6.62 8.89
C ILE A 80 -6.54 5.97 9.18
N GLU A 81 -6.33 5.44 10.39
CA GLU A 81 -5.07 4.79 10.75
C GLU A 81 -4.81 3.53 9.91
N ALA A 82 -5.84 2.69 9.70
CA ALA A 82 -5.74 1.48 8.89
C ALA A 82 -5.46 1.81 7.42
N ALA A 83 -6.17 2.79 6.85
CA ALA A 83 -5.96 3.29 5.49
C ALA A 83 -4.54 3.83 5.31
N ALA A 84 -4.05 4.64 6.26
CA ALA A 84 -2.70 5.19 6.23
C ALA A 84 -1.62 4.10 6.29
N LYS A 85 -1.78 3.10 7.18
CA LYS A 85 -0.86 1.96 7.28
C LYS A 85 -0.84 1.13 5.99
N LYS A 86 -2.01 0.87 5.39
CA LYS A 86 -2.11 0.14 4.12
C LYS A 86 -1.45 0.91 2.99
N ALA A 87 -1.70 2.22 2.89
CA ALA A 87 -1.04 3.09 1.92
C ALA A 87 0.49 3.09 2.06
N GLN A 88 1.00 3.23 3.28
CA GLN A 88 2.45 3.18 3.55
C GLN A 88 3.07 1.87 3.07
N LYS A 89 2.42 0.73 3.35
CA LYS A 89 2.87 -0.58 2.87
C LYS A 89 2.92 -0.63 1.34
N LEU A 90 1.83 -0.23 0.67
CA LEU A 90 1.74 -0.27 -0.80
C LEU A 90 2.74 0.67 -1.48
N VAL A 91 2.96 1.87 -0.93
CA VAL A 91 3.99 2.81 -1.42
C VAL A 91 5.40 2.25 -1.24
N SER A 92 5.66 1.54 -0.14
CA SER A 92 6.95 0.86 0.08
C SER A 92 7.20 -0.24 -0.96
N GLU A 93 6.20 -1.08 -1.22
CA GLU A 93 6.27 -2.14 -2.24
C GLU A 93 6.46 -1.56 -3.65
N LEU A 94 5.74 -0.49 -3.98
CA LEU A 94 5.90 0.27 -5.22
C LEU A 94 7.33 0.83 -5.37
N THR A 95 7.85 1.43 -4.30
CA THR A 95 9.21 1.98 -4.28
C THR A 95 10.24 0.90 -4.54
N SER A 96 10.09 -0.27 -3.91
CA SER A 96 10.96 -1.43 -4.14
C SER A 96 10.91 -1.90 -5.60
N ALA A 97 9.70 -2.04 -6.16
CA ALA A 97 9.53 -2.47 -7.55
C ALA A 97 10.19 -1.51 -8.54
N TYR A 98 9.97 -0.21 -8.40
CA TYR A 98 10.57 0.80 -9.27
C TYR A 98 12.08 0.95 -9.08
N THR A 99 12.56 0.85 -7.84
CA THR A 99 14.00 0.83 -7.55
C THR A 99 14.67 -0.32 -8.31
N ASN A 100 14.09 -1.52 -8.28
CA ASN A 100 14.59 -2.66 -9.05
C ASN A 100 14.54 -2.42 -10.57
N ALA A 101 13.48 -1.81 -11.09
CA ALA A 101 13.37 -1.47 -12.50
C ALA A 101 14.46 -0.48 -12.95
N ILE A 102 14.71 0.56 -12.15
CA ILE A 102 15.76 1.55 -12.38
C ILE A 102 17.14 0.90 -12.36
N TYR A 103 17.45 0.07 -11.36
CA TYR A 103 18.74 -0.62 -11.29
C TYR A 103 18.99 -1.61 -12.45
N LYS A 104 17.93 -2.19 -13.01
CA LYS A 104 18.00 -3.12 -14.15
C LYS A 104 17.93 -2.42 -15.51
N SER A 105 17.76 -1.11 -15.54
CA SER A 105 17.64 -0.34 -16.78
C SER A 105 18.92 -0.46 -17.60
N LYS A 106 18.79 -0.67 -18.92
CA LYS A 106 19.92 -0.89 -19.83
C LYS A 106 20.52 0.40 -20.36
N SER A 107 19.77 1.49 -20.24
CA SER A 107 20.16 2.84 -20.67
C SER A 107 19.77 3.88 -19.62
N PRO A 108 20.45 5.05 -19.61
CA PRO A 108 20.03 6.20 -18.81
C PRO A 108 18.60 6.66 -19.12
N GLU A 109 18.17 6.55 -20.37
CA GLU A 109 16.83 6.91 -20.83
C GLU A 109 15.77 6.01 -20.18
N ASP A 110 15.96 4.70 -20.20
CA ASP A 110 15.07 3.73 -19.53
C ASP A 110 14.99 4.01 -18.01
N GLY A 111 16.14 4.31 -17.39
CA GLY A 111 16.21 4.63 -15.97
C GLY A 111 15.44 5.91 -15.62
N ARG A 112 15.58 6.95 -16.45
CA ARG A 112 14.84 8.21 -16.30
C ARG A 112 13.34 8.03 -16.51
N GLU A 113 12.94 7.24 -17.51
CA GLU A 113 11.53 6.92 -17.74
C GLU A 113 10.92 6.21 -16.53
N ASN A 114 11.57 5.15 -16.02
CA ASN A 114 11.12 4.45 -14.83
C ASN A 114 11.05 5.36 -13.60
N PHE A 115 12.02 6.28 -13.43
CA PHE A 115 11.99 7.24 -12.35
C PHE A 115 10.82 8.24 -12.47
N THR A 116 10.55 8.77 -13.66
CA THR A 116 9.40 9.66 -13.89
C THR A 116 8.07 8.93 -13.65
N ARG A 117 7.94 7.69 -14.13
CA ARG A 117 6.75 6.87 -13.87
C ARG A 117 6.55 6.60 -12.39
N PHE A 118 7.61 6.28 -11.65
CA PHE A 118 7.58 6.16 -10.20
C PHE A 118 7.05 7.44 -9.52
N GLN A 119 7.63 8.60 -9.84
CA GLN A 119 7.23 9.88 -9.26
C GLN A 119 5.75 10.18 -9.49
N ASN A 120 5.28 10.03 -10.73
CA ASN A 120 3.88 10.27 -11.09
C ASN A 120 2.92 9.32 -10.36
N THR A 121 3.29 8.04 -10.26
CA THR A 121 2.47 7.01 -9.61
C THR A 121 2.34 7.28 -8.11
N VAL A 122 3.47 7.53 -7.43
CA VAL A 122 3.49 7.87 -6.00
C VAL A 122 2.73 9.16 -5.73
N GLN A 123 2.94 10.21 -6.54
CA GLN A 123 2.24 11.48 -6.37
C GLN A 123 0.73 11.28 -6.44
N THR A 124 0.23 10.52 -7.41
CA THR A 124 -1.20 10.25 -7.56
C THR A 124 -1.79 9.52 -6.36
N ILE A 125 -1.05 8.58 -5.78
CA ILE A 125 -1.46 7.85 -4.56
C ILE A 125 -1.47 8.78 -3.35
N VAL A 126 -0.42 9.60 -3.18
CA VAL A 126 -0.28 10.55 -2.07
C VAL A 126 -1.36 11.62 -2.12
N GLU A 127 -1.67 12.18 -3.29
CA GLU A 127 -2.74 13.16 -3.47
C GLU A 127 -4.10 12.58 -3.06
N PHE A 128 -4.38 11.33 -3.45
CA PHE A 128 -5.59 10.64 -3.02
C PHE A 128 -5.68 10.50 -1.49
N ILE A 129 -4.60 10.06 -0.84
CA ILE A 129 -4.56 9.90 0.62
C ILE A 129 -4.74 11.25 1.33
N LYS A 130 -4.08 12.31 0.82
CA LYS A 130 -4.17 13.66 1.39
C LYS A 130 -5.58 14.23 1.34
N ASN A 131 -6.36 13.87 0.32
CA ASN A 131 -7.73 14.34 0.20
C ASN A 131 -8.66 13.73 1.26
N GLY A 132 -8.25 12.64 1.93
CA GLY A 132 -8.95 12.08 3.09
C GLY A 132 -10.36 11.52 2.79
N GLN A 133 -10.74 11.45 1.51
CA GLN A 133 -12.03 10.93 1.04
C GLN A 133 -12.05 9.40 1.05
N PHE A 134 -11.78 8.81 2.21
CA PHE A 134 -11.80 7.36 2.40
C PHE A 134 -13.20 6.81 2.69
N LEU A 135 -14.11 7.69 3.14
CA LEU A 135 -15.47 7.37 3.54
C LEU A 135 -16.40 8.34 2.80
N ALA A 136 -17.41 7.80 2.11
CA ALA A 136 -18.49 8.56 1.47
C ALA A 136 -19.60 8.91 2.47
#